data_AF-A0A3B8YAW9-F1
#
_entry.id   AF-A0A3B8YAW9-F1
#
_cell.length_a   1.000
_cell.length_b   1.000
_cell.length_c   1.000
_cell.angle_alpha   90.00
_cell.angle_beta   90.00
_cell.angle_gamma   90.00
#
_symmetry.space_group_name_H-M   'P 1'
#
loop_
_entity.id
_entity.type
_entity.pdbx_description
1 polymer ?
#
loop_
_entity_poly.entity_id
_entity_poly.type
_entity_poly.pdbx_seq_one_letter_code
_entity_poly.pdbx_strand_id
1 'polypeptide(L)'
;MTSRKDLGARLNLEIDLIPESNSNRPGTKITPRFITIHNTDNRSRGADAHAHARYIKGADAQKRQVSWHYTVDDRYCIKHLPVNEKGWHAGSGKGNSESIGIETCMHEDIDQKEANQRAANLTAILMYDLNIPLENVVTHKYWTGKNCPRLLLGEWESFKDEVKSIYNSIEPRPEAIANLFSEEVLGEWFTGHGKEDESLEHQAFCNAPVVPERPLQENIDPNRAFLVRFNEKKWVNHTVLHYCFLDTPINWRGEAKQKQAVREAFATWKGLPIGLEFVEVNDPSEAEIRIGFEGLSTNSGGSWSYVGRDAIDYVTNPQERTMNFGWDLTTSYGRDTALHEIGHALGFPHEHQNPLAGIVWDEEAVYRTFAAPPNNWPRQTTYHNIIRKISANLVEGSAWDKDSIMHYQFPGGLIISPSGYETQPLIPEAGLSPTDIEEAKRFYPAKTPNHLQLQPYLSAIIDVDPGEQLDFTIRPEQTRRYTIETIGDLDTVMVLFEDINGTSTHLDGDDDSGFDRNARITARLTKGNTYYLRVRLYYASASGKGAVVFW
;
A
#
# COMPACT_ATOMS: atom_id res chain seq x y z
N MET A 1 1.92 -9.74 26.04
CA MET A 1 1.99 -9.56 24.58
C MET A 1 2.88 -10.68 24.04
N THR A 2 2.44 -11.37 22.99
CA THR A 2 3.14 -12.55 22.43
C THR A 2 3.50 -12.23 20.99
N SER A 3 4.77 -12.35 20.60
CA SER A 3 5.14 -12.03 19.21
C SER A 3 4.47 -12.98 18.21
N ARG A 4 4.12 -12.48 17.02
CA ARG A 4 3.61 -13.30 15.91
C ARG A 4 4.55 -14.47 15.60
N LYS A 5 5.86 -14.27 15.78
CA LYS A 5 6.92 -15.28 15.66
C LYS A 5 6.82 -16.35 16.74
N ASP A 6 6.61 -15.98 18.00
CA ASP A 6 6.47 -16.92 19.12
C ASP A 6 5.18 -17.73 19.02
N LEU A 7 4.07 -17.10 18.62
CA LEU A 7 2.84 -17.82 18.31
C LEU A 7 3.04 -18.81 17.16
N GLY A 8 3.80 -18.41 16.12
CA GLY A 8 4.21 -19.30 15.05
C GLY A 8 5.05 -20.49 15.53
N ALA A 9 5.97 -20.27 16.46
CA ALA A 9 6.79 -21.33 17.06
C ALA A 9 5.93 -22.33 17.86
N ARG A 10 4.88 -21.87 18.55
CA ARG A 10 3.93 -22.72 19.28
C ARG A 10 3.08 -23.62 18.39
N LEU A 11 2.96 -23.27 17.11
CA LEU A 11 2.27 -24.13 16.14
C LEU A 11 3.05 -25.40 15.84
N ASN A 12 4.39 -25.39 16.02
CA ASN A 12 5.26 -26.45 15.54
C ASN A 12 4.88 -26.83 14.09
N LEU A 13 4.90 -25.80 13.24
CA LEU A 13 4.35 -25.83 11.90
C LEU A 13 5.26 -26.63 10.96
N GLU A 14 4.70 -27.64 10.31
CA GLU A 14 5.33 -28.35 9.22
C GLU A 14 4.58 -28.12 7.90
N ILE A 15 5.31 -28.16 6.79
CA ILE A 15 4.74 -28.02 5.46
C ILE A 15 4.87 -29.38 4.77
N ASP A 16 3.74 -30.05 4.54
CA ASP A 16 3.65 -31.32 3.83
C ASP A 16 2.51 -31.23 2.81
N LEU A 17 2.76 -30.52 1.72
CA LEU A 17 1.75 -30.21 0.73
C LEU A 17 1.25 -31.47 -0.01
N ILE A 18 -0.05 -31.51 -0.30
CA ILE A 18 -0.60 -32.48 -1.24
C ILE A 18 0.08 -32.28 -2.61
N PRO A 19 0.54 -33.34 -3.29
CA PRO A 19 1.10 -33.24 -4.64
C PRO A 19 0.13 -32.56 -5.60
N GLU A 20 0.63 -31.70 -6.48
CA GLU A 20 -0.20 -31.01 -7.49
C GLU A 20 -0.89 -31.97 -8.46
N SER A 21 -0.34 -33.18 -8.61
CA SER A 21 -0.93 -34.25 -9.42
C SER A 21 -2.15 -34.93 -8.78
N ASN A 22 -2.42 -34.72 -7.49
CA ASN A 22 -3.51 -35.41 -6.80
C ASN A 22 -4.86 -34.74 -7.08
N SER A 23 -5.90 -35.55 -7.35
CA SER A 23 -7.25 -35.07 -7.70
C SER A 23 -7.95 -34.26 -6.60
N ASN A 24 -7.49 -34.36 -5.35
CA ASN A 24 -8.00 -33.58 -4.23
C ASN A 24 -7.22 -32.27 -3.98
N ARG A 25 -6.21 -31.93 -4.79
CA ARG A 25 -5.63 -30.58 -4.86
C ARG A 25 -6.03 -29.94 -6.19
N PRO A 26 -7.15 -29.19 -6.24
CA PRO A 26 -7.71 -28.71 -7.51
C PRO A 26 -6.88 -27.60 -8.18
N GLY A 27 -5.92 -26.99 -7.48
CA GLY A 27 -5.09 -25.88 -8.00
C GLY A 27 -5.88 -24.58 -8.28
N THR A 28 -7.19 -24.57 -8.05
CA THR A 28 -8.04 -23.38 -8.21
C THR A 28 -7.59 -22.31 -7.23
N LYS A 29 -7.25 -21.13 -7.73
CA LYS A 29 -6.84 -20.00 -6.91
C LYS A 29 -8.03 -19.35 -6.23
N ILE A 30 -7.85 -18.97 -4.96
CA ILE A 30 -8.86 -18.30 -4.14
C ILE A 30 -8.25 -17.13 -3.37
N THR A 31 -9.08 -16.16 -3.02
CA THR A 31 -8.78 -15.18 -1.97
C THR A 31 -9.67 -15.52 -0.78
N PRO A 32 -9.13 -16.14 0.28
CA PRO A 32 -9.93 -16.61 1.40
C PRO A 32 -10.52 -15.43 2.17
N ARG A 33 -11.82 -15.48 2.43
CA ARG A 33 -12.56 -14.50 3.25
C ARG A 33 -13.02 -15.06 4.58
N PHE A 34 -12.98 -16.38 4.72
CA PHE A 34 -13.45 -17.12 5.90
C PHE A 34 -12.39 -18.10 6.41
N ILE A 35 -12.48 -18.47 7.68
CA ILE A 35 -11.76 -19.61 8.25
C ILE A 35 -12.81 -20.61 8.74
N THR A 36 -12.74 -21.85 8.26
CA THR A 36 -13.67 -22.91 8.63
C THR A 36 -13.00 -23.92 9.56
N ILE A 37 -13.50 -24.01 10.79
CA ILE A 37 -13.02 -24.96 11.81
C ILE A 37 -13.76 -26.29 11.72
N HIS A 38 -13.02 -27.38 11.79
CA HIS A 38 -13.50 -28.76 11.78
C HIS A 38 -12.92 -29.57 12.95
N ASN A 39 -13.60 -30.67 13.29
CA ASN A 39 -12.95 -31.78 13.98
C ASN A 39 -12.87 -32.96 13.03
N THR A 40 -11.76 -33.69 13.12
CA THR A 40 -11.46 -34.85 12.26
C THR A 40 -12.49 -35.98 12.34
N ASP A 41 -13.34 -35.99 13.37
CA ASP A 41 -14.29 -37.06 13.69
C ASP A 41 -13.63 -38.45 13.81
N ASN A 42 -12.31 -38.49 14.02
CA ASN A 42 -11.53 -39.71 14.16
C ASN A 42 -11.02 -39.87 15.59
N ARG A 43 -11.65 -40.76 16.36
CA ARG A 43 -11.28 -41.05 17.76
C ARG A 43 -10.18 -42.10 17.88
N SER A 44 -9.80 -42.76 16.79
CA SER A 44 -8.85 -43.87 16.80
C SER A 44 -7.48 -43.43 17.32
N ARG A 45 -6.89 -44.22 18.23
CA ARG A 45 -5.54 -43.95 18.75
C ARG A 45 -4.53 -43.81 17.60
N GLY A 46 -3.70 -42.77 17.66
CA GLY A 46 -2.72 -42.45 16.62
C GLY A 46 -3.27 -41.69 15.40
N ALA A 47 -4.52 -41.23 15.42
CA ALA A 47 -5.07 -40.34 14.38
C ALA A 47 -4.61 -38.87 14.57
N ASP A 48 -3.30 -38.67 14.64
CA ASP A 48 -2.62 -37.38 14.83
C ASP A 48 -2.50 -36.58 13.52
N ALA A 49 -1.88 -35.39 13.55
CA ALA A 49 -1.73 -34.53 12.38
C ALA A 49 -0.91 -35.20 11.27
N HIS A 50 0.13 -35.95 11.63
CA HIS A 50 0.96 -36.68 10.68
C HIS A 50 0.20 -37.84 10.00
N ALA A 51 -0.68 -38.54 10.74
CA ALA A 51 -1.55 -39.55 10.19
C ALA A 51 -2.53 -38.97 9.17
N HIS A 52 -3.06 -37.77 9.44
CA HIS A 52 -3.90 -37.05 8.50
C HIS A 52 -3.12 -36.52 7.28
N ALA A 53 -1.88 -36.06 7.46
CA ALA A 53 -0.99 -35.70 6.34
C ALA A 53 -0.69 -36.88 5.42
N ARG A 54 -0.50 -38.10 5.97
CA ARG A 54 -0.39 -39.33 5.17
C ARG A 54 -1.70 -39.68 4.48
N TYR A 55 -2.82 -39.60 5.19
CA TYR A 55 -4.15 -39.94 4.65
C TYR A 55 -4.56 -39.03 3.50
N ILE A 56 -4.37 -37.70 3.63
CA ILE A 56 -4.84 -36.70 2.65
C ILE A 56 -4.12 -36.83 1.30
N LYS A 57 -2.94 -37.46 1.28
CA LYS A 57 -2.19 -37.81 0.06
C LYS A 57 -2.62 -39.16 -0.55
N GLY A 58 -3.32 -40.01 0.21
CA GLY A 58 -3.69 -41.37 -0.15
C GLY A 58 -4.87 -41.49 -1.11
N ALA A 59 -5.07 -42.71 -1.62
CA ALA A 59 -6.08 -43.00 -2.65
C ALA A 59 -7.53 -42.72 -2.22
N ASP A 60 -7.88 -42.91 -0.94
CA ASP A 60 -9.23 -42.64 -0.45
C ASP A 60 -9.57 -41.15 -0.48
N ALA A 61 -8.67 -40.30 0.02
CA ALA A 61 -8.85 -38.84 0.01
C ALA A 61 -8.96 -38.28 -1.41
N GLN A 62 -8.15 -38.82 -2.34
CA GLN A 62 -8.23 -38.50 -3.77
C GLN A 62 -9.56 -38.93 -4.39
N LYS A 63 -10.01 -40.17 -4.12
CA LYS A 63 -11.27 -40.72 -4.63
C LYS A 63 -12.48 -39.92 -4.14
N ARG A 64 -12.45 -39.48 -2.88
CA ARG A 64 -13.55 -38.73 -2.25
C ARG A 64 -13.47 -37.22 -2.50
N GLN A 65 -12.41 -36.76 -3.15
CA GLN A 65 -12.09 -35.33 -3.30
C GLN A 65 -12.19 -34.58 -1.98
N VAL A 66 -11.42 -35.00 -0.99
CA VAL A 66 -11.38 -34.32 0.32
C VAL A 66 -10.00 -33.72 0.54
N SER A 67 -9.96 -32.43 0.86
CA SER A 67 -8.74 -31.71 1.21
C SER A 67 -9.01 -30.45 2.01
N TRP A 68 -8.07 -30.05 2.86
CA TRP A 68 -8.13 -28.85 3.70
C TRP A 68 -6.71 -28.30 3.88
N HIS A 69 -6.58 -27.09 4.42
CA HIS A 69 -5.30 -26.37 4.46
C HIS A 69 -4.42 -26.80 5.61
N TYR A 70 -4.99 -27.02 6.79
CA TYR A 70 -4.23 -27.33 8.00
C TYR A 70 -4.85 -28.47 8.82
N THR A 71 -4.01 -29.36 9.37
CA THR A 71 -4.40 -30.23 10.48
C THR A 71 -3.62 -29.86 11.73
N VAL A 72 -4.31 -29.81 12.88
CA VAL A 72 -3.75 -29.43 14.17
C VAL A 72 -4.00 -30.53 15.20
N ASP A 73 -2.96 -30.96 15.91
CA ASP A 73 -3.06 -31.81 17.10
C ASP A 73 -2.41 -31.14 18.34
N ASP A 74 -2.20 -31.90 19.41
CA ASP A 74 -1.61 -31.43 20.66
C ASP A 74 -0.10 -31.15 20.57
N ARG A 75 0.55 -31.41 19.43
CA ARG A 75 2.01 -31.25 19.25
C ARG A 75 2.42 -30.52 17.97
N TYR A 76 1.65 -30.63 16.89
CA TYR A 76 2.01 -30.19 15.54
C TYR A 76 0.84 -29.51 14.83
N CYS A 77 1.20 -28.65 13.88
CA CYS A 77 0.32 -28.09 12.87
C CYS A 77 0.91 -28.43 11.51
N ILE A 78 0.18 -29.10 10.63
CA ILE A 78 0.69 -29.49 9.30
C ILE A 78 -0.12 -28.79 8.22
N LYS A 79 0.57 -28.06 7.35
CA LYS A 79 -0.01 -27.38 6.18
C LYS A 79 0.01 -28.28 4.96
N HIS A 80 -1.17 -28.55 4.40
CA HIS A 80 -1.37 -29.44 3.25
C HIS A 80 -1.64 -28.70 1.94
N LEU A 81 -2.09 -27.43 2.00
CA LEU A 81 -2.39 -26.59 0.84
C LEU A 81 -1.87 -25.15 1.03
N PRO A 82 -1.46 -24.46 -0.06
CA PRO A 82 -1.32 -23.00 -0.07
C PRO A 82 -2.63 -22.31 0.32
N VAL A 83 -2.54 -21.20 1.05
CA VAL A 83 -3.74 -20.46 1.52
C VAL A 83 -4.48 -19.73 0.39
N ASN A 84 -3.82 -19.54 -0.75
CA ASN A 84 -4.42 -19.01 -1.98
C ASN A 84 -4.95 -20.12 -2.91
N GLU A 85 -5.06 -21.37 -2.44
CA GLU A 85 -5.63 -22.48 -3.19
C GLU A 85 -6.88 -23.04 -2.51
N LYS A 86 -7.84 -23.45 -3.33
CA LYS A 86 -9.07 -24.12 -2.93
C LYS A 86 -8.81 -25.49 -2.31
N GLY A 87 -9.48 -25.77 -1.19
CA GLY A 87 -9.62 -27.11 -0.61
C GLY A 87 -11.05 -27.65 -0.75
N TRP A 88 -11.23 -28.97 -0.65
CA TRP A 88 -12.52 -29.64 -0.62
C TRP A 88 -12.87 -30.13 0.79
N HIS A 89 -13.40 -29.25 1.64
CA HIS A 89 -13.63 -29.55 3.07
C HIS A 89 -15.01 -29.13 3.60
N ALA A 90 -15.61 -28.07 3.07
CA ALA A 90 -16.79 -27.43 3.66
C ALA A 90 -18.11 -28.06 3.20
N GLY A 91 -18.08 -28.96 2.22
CA GLY A 91 -19.29 -29.56 1.64
C GLY A 91 -20.21 -28.56 0.90
N SER A 92 -19.78 -27.31 0.72
CA SER A 92 -20.48 -26.25 -0.01
C SER A 92 -19.53 -25.58 -1.01
N GLY A 93 -20.06 -25.14 -2.16
CA GLY A 93 -19.27 -24.45 -3.18
C GLY A 93 -18.61 -23.18 -2.63
N LYS A 94 -19.35 -22.40 -1.83
CA LYS A 94 -18.88 -21.17 -1.19
C LYS A 94 -17.81 -21.44 -0.12
N GLY A 95 -18.07 -22.35 0.81
CA GLY A 95 -17.11 -22.68 1.86
C GLY A 95 -15.80 -23.25 1.30
N ASN A 96 -15.86 -24.06 0.23
CA ASN A 96 -14.65 -24.57 -0.42
C ASN A 96 -13.86 -23.46 -1.15
N SER A 97 -14.54 -22.53 -1.83
CA SER A 97 -13.89 -21.52 -2.67
C SER A 97 -13.57 -20.20 -1.95
N GLU A 98 -14.03 -20.00 -0.72
CA GLU A 98 -13.84 -18.73 0.02
C GLU A 98 -13.22 -18.91 1.41
N SER A 99 -12.83 -20.13 1.81
CA SER A 99 -12.34 -20.35 3.17
C SER A 99 -11.08 -21.21 3.29
N ILE A 100 -10.35 -20.98 4.37
CA ILE A 100 -9.28 -21.84 4.85
C ILE A 100 -9.87 -22.91 5.76
N GLY A 101 -9.64 -24.19 5.45
CA GLY A 101 -10.07 -25.33 6.28
C GLY A 101 -9.02 -25.72 7.31
N ILE A 102 -9.41 -25.75 8.58
CA ILE A 102 -8.58 -26.22 9.71
C ILE A 102 -9.24 -27.44 10.35
N GLU A 103 -8.58 -28.59 10.33
CA GLU A 103 -8.99 -29.82 11.01
C GLU A 103 -8.30 -29.97 12.37
N THR A 104 -9.07 -29.96 13.45
CA THR A 104 -8.55 -30.23 14.80
C THR A 104 -8.72 -31.71 15.16
N CYS A 105 -7.62 -32.39 15.49
CA CYS A 105 -7.60 -33.80 15.90
C CYS A 105 -8.40 -34.04 17.20
N MET A 106 -8.90 -35.28 17.36
CA MET A 106 -9.75 -35.67 18.50
C MET A 106 -9.62 -37.15 18.91
N HIS A 107 -8.43 -37.73 18.72
CA HIS A 107 -8.17 -39.13 19.08
C HIS A 107 -8.14 -39.34 20.60
N GLU A 108 -8.44 -40.55 21.07
CA GLU A 108 -8.59 -40.86 22.51
C GLU A 108 -7.43 -40.41 23.40
N ASP A 109 -6.20 -40.53 22.92
CA ASP A 109 -4.98 -40.22 23.70
C ASP A 109 -4.48 -38.76 23.52
N ILE A 110 -5.26 -37.86 22.92
CA ILE A 110 -4.86 -36.46 22.66
C ILE A 110 -5.06 -35.58 23.90
N ASP A 111 -4.14 -34.63 24.14
CA ASP A 111 -4.49 -33.46 24.96
C ASP A 111 -5.40 -32.53 24.15
N GLN A 112 -6.73 -32.72 24.29
CA GLN A 112 -7.70 -31.96 23.51
C GLN A 112 -7.65 -30.46 23.79
N LYS A 113 -7.30 -30.06 25.02
CA LYS A 113 -7.19 -28.66 25.38
C LYS A 113 -6.03 -28.02 24.62
N GLU A 114 -4.88 -28.69 24.59
CA GLU A 114 -3.71 -28.22 23.86
C GLU A 114 -3.96 -28.20 22.34
N ALA A 115 -4.66 -29.20 21.79
CA ALA A 115 -5.04 -29.20 20.38
C ALA A 115 -5.98 -28.02 20.03
N ASN A 116 -6.96 -27.73 20.88
CA ASN A 116 -7.87 -26.59 20.70
C ASN A 116 -7.13 -25.25 20.82
N GLN A 117 -6.23 -25.12 21.81
CA GLN A 117 -5.37 -23.95 22.00
C GLN A 117 -4.49 -23.68 20.77
N ARG A 118 -3.90 -24.73 20.18
CA ARG A 118 -3.10 -24.60 18.96
C ARG A 118 -3.94 -24.24 17.74
N ALA A 119 -5.16 -24.78 17.64
CA ALA A 119 -6.10 -24.38 16.59
C ALA A 119 -6.53 -22.91 16.75
N ALA A 120 -6.73 -22.43 17.98
CA ALA A 120 -7.03 -21.04 18.27
C ALA A 120 -5.83 -20.12 17.90
N ASN A 121 -4.59 -20.54 18.24
CA ASN A 121 -3.37 -19.84 17.84
C ASN A 121 -3.26 -19.71 16.31
N LEU A 122 -3.47 -20.82 15.58
CA LEU A 122 -3.43 -20.83 14.12
C LEU A 122 -4.51 -19.93 13.52
N THR A 123 -5.72 -19.97 14.08
CA THR A 123 -6.85 -19.15 13.62
C THR A 123 -6.56 -17.66 13.81
N ALA A 124 -6.09 -17.24 14.98
CA ALA A 124 -5.72 -15.86 15.25
C ALA A 124 -4.59 -15.36 14.33
N ILE A 125 -3.60 -16.23 14.07
CA ILE A 125 -2.54 -15.98 13.10
C ILE A 125 -3.09 -15.75 11.70
N LEU A 126 -3.98 -16.62 11.22
CA LEU A 126 -4.53 -16.52 9.87
C LEU A 126 -5.47 -15.32 9.72
N MET A 127 -6.22 -14.97 10.78
CA MET A 127 -6.98 -13.72 10.82
C MET A 127 -6.07 -12.51 10.64
N TYR A 128 -4.96 -12.48 11.39
CA TYR A 128 -3.96 -11.41 11.32
C TYR A 128 -3.28 -11.33 9.95
N ASP A 129 -2.80 -12.46 9.41
CA ASP A 129 -2.03 -12.48 8.16
C ASP A 129 -2.90 -12.26 6.91
N LEU A 130 -4.18 -12.65 6.94
CA LEU A 130 -5.09 -12.61 5.79
C LEU A 130 -6.18 -11.54 5.92
N ASN A 131 -6.14 -10.74 6.99
CA ASN A 131 -7.15 -9.75 7.35
C ASN A 131 -8.58 -10.31 7.34
N ILE A 132 -8.76 -11.51 7.91
CA ILE A 132 -10.07 -12.16 8.03
C ILE A 132 -10.66 -11.79 9.39
N PRO A 133 -11.82 -11.13 9.45
CA PRO A 133 -12.39 -10.67 10.72
C PRO A 133 -13.01 -11.83 11.49
N LEU A 134 -13.18 -11.66 12.82
CA LEU A 134 -13.59 -12.73 13.73
C LEU A 134 -14.99 -13.30 13.39
N GLU A 135 -15.88 -12.49 12.84
CA GLU A 135 -17.20 -12.91 12.35
C GLU A 135 -17.12 -13.92 11.21
N ASN A 136 -16.02 -13.92 10.45
CA ASN A 136 -15.78 -14.84 9.34
C ASN A 136 -14.99 -16.08 9.78
N VAL A 137 -14.71 -16.23 11.08
CA VAL A 137 -14.34 -17.51 11.67
C VAL A 137 -15.62 -18.30 11.96
N VAL A 138 -15.83 -19.36 11.18
CA VAL A 138 -17.08 -20.13 11.16
C VAL A 138 -16.83 -21.62 11.35
N THR A 139 -17.89 -22.34 11.73
CA THR A 139 -17.88 -23.81 11.83
C THR A 139 -18.18 -24.44 10.46
N HIS A 140 -17.86 -25.72 10.26
CA HIS A 140 -18.45 -26.46 9.13
C HIS A 140 -19.99 -26.41 9.18
N LYS A 141 -20.59 -26.49 10.37
CA LYS A 141 -22.05 -26.40 10.57
C LYS A 141 -22.67 -25.16 9.93
N TYR A 142 -21.98 -24.03 9.93
CA TYR A 142 -22.43 -22.80 9.26
C TYR A 142 -22.71 -23.02 7.76
N TRP A 143 -21.88 -23.81 7.08
CA TRP A 143 -21.99 -24.03 5.64
C TRP A 143 -23.06 -25.05 5.24
N THR A 144 -23.23 -26.12 6.01
CA THR A 144 -24.04 -27.30 5.59
C THR A 144 -24.99 -27.82 6.66
N GLY A 145 -24.97 -27.27 7.87
CA GLY A 145 -25.69 -27.81 9.02
C GLY A 145 -25.07 -29.07 9.63
N LYS A 146 -23.97 -29.60 9.06
CA LYS A 146 -23.24 -30.76 9.62
C LYS A 146 -22.82 -30.47 11.06
N ASN A 147 -23.01 -31.41 11.97
CA ASN A 147 -22.57 -31.27 13.37
C ASN A 147 -21.03 -31.39 13.50
N CYS A 148 -20.31 -30.40 12.97
CA CYS A 148 -18.87 -30.25 12.97
C CYS A 148 -18.52 -28.76 13.13
N PRO A 149 -17.54 -28.36 13.97
CA PRO A 149 -16.65 -29.18 14.80
C PRO A 149 -17.34 -29.75 16.06
N ARG A 150 -17.49 -31.08 16.15
CA ARG A 150 -18.33 -31.74 17.16
C ARG A 150 -17.96 -31.40 18.61
N LEU A 151 -16.67 -31.29 18.92
CA LEU A 151 -16.20 -31.01 20.28
C LEU A 151 -16.27 -29.52 20.64
N LEU A 152 -16.23 -28.63 19.64
CA LEU A 152 -16.23 -27.17 19.86
C LEU A 152 -17.62 -26.55 19.72
N LEU A 153 -18.63 -27.24 19.18
CA LEU A 153 -19.97 -26.67 18.98
C LEU A 153 -20.63 -26.18 20.28
N GLY A 154 -20.40 -26.86 21.40
CA GLY A 154 -20.93 -26.46 22.72
C GLY A 154 -20.12 -25.34 23.40
N GLU A 155 -18.90 -25.10 22.93
CA GLU A 155 -17.94 -24.14 23.48
C GLU A 155 -17.53 -23.10 22.43
N TRP A 156 -18.36 -22.92 21.38
CA TRP A 156 -17.96 -22.18 20.18
C TRP A 156 -17.65 -20.72 20.48
N GLU A 157 -18.47 -20.08 21.31
CA GLU A 157 -18.23 -18.71 21.74
C GLU A 157 -16.96 -18.62 22.60
N SER A 158 -16.72 -19.59 23.49
CA SER A 158 -15.48 -19.63 24.28
C SER A 158 -14.23 -19.82 23.40
N PHE A 159 -14.32 -20.64 22.36
CA PHE A 159 -13.26 -20.77 21.36
C PHE A 159 -13.04 -19.46 20.59
N LYS A 160 -14.11 -18.77 20.19
CA LYS A 160 -14.01 -17.45 19.53
C LYS A 160 -13.43 -16.39 20.45
N ASP A 161 -13.80 -16.39 21.73
CA ASP A 161 -13.25 -15.50 22.75
C ASP A 161 -11.76 -15.77 22.96
N GLU A 162 -11.35 -17.04 22.95
CA GLU A 162 -9.94 -17.43 23.02
C GLU A 162 -9.17 -16.97 21.78
N VAL A 163 -9.70 -17.21 20.58
CA VAL A 163 -9.13 -16.70 19.32
C VAL A 163 -9.00 -15.17 19.36
N LYS A 164 -10.04 -14.48 19.80
CA LYS A 164 -10.04 -13.02 19.97
C LYS A 164 -8.98 -12.58 20.98
N SER A 165 -8.87 -13.28 22.10
CA SER A 165 -7.87 -13.00 23.14
C SER A 165 -6.45 -13.17 22.59
N ILE A 166 -6.19 -14.25 21.86
CA ILE A 166 -4.90 -14.51 21.23
C ILE A 166 -4.61 -13.45 20.18
N TYR A 167 -5.56 -13.17 19.27
CA TYR A 167 -5.46 -12.13 18.24
C TYR A 167 -5.13 -10.77 18.84
N ASN A 168 -5.85 -10.36 19.89
CA ASN A 168 -5.59 -9.12 20.63
C ASN A 168 -4.26 -9.14 21.41
N SER A 169 -3.71 -10.33 21.70
CA SER A 169 -2.44 -10.49 22.41
C SER A 169 -1.22 -10.55 21.49
N ILE A 170 -1.43 -10.75 20.18
CA ILE A 170 -0.37 -10.69 19.17
C ILE A 170 0.26 -9.33 19.33
N GLU A 171 1.57 -9.29 19.62
CA GLU A 171 2.31 -8.04 19.62
C GLU A 171 1.99 -7.31 18.33
N PRO A 172 1.37 -6.14 18.41
CA PRO A 172 1.44 -5.21 17.31
C PRO A 172 2.93 -5.01 17.08
N ARG A 173 3.36 -4.91 15.82
CA ARG A 173 4.71 -4.38 15.59
C ARG A 173 4.83 -3.08 16.41
N PRO A 174 5.95 -2.78 17.08
CA PRO A 174 6.15 -1.48 17.75
C PRO A 174 5.92 -0.25 16.84
N GLU A 175 5.77 -0.46 15.54
CA GLU A 175 5.36 0.49 14.50
C GLU A 175 3.83 0.66 14.34
N ALA A 176 2.99 -0.11 15.05
CA ALA A 176 1.54 -0.13 14.85
C ALA A 176 0.68 0.39 16.03
N ILE A 177 1.15 0.44 17.29
CA ILE A 177 0.30 0.87 18.43
C ILE A 177 0.97 1.81 19.46
N ALA A 178 2.27 2.12 19.39
CA ALA A 178 2.93 2.89 20.45
C ALA A 178 2.42 4.36 20.63
N ASN A 179 1.79 4.97 19.62
CA ASN A 179 1.43 6.41 19.68
C ASN A 179 -0.06 6.73 19.53
N LEU A 180 -0.94 5.74 19.38
CA LEU A 180 -2.33 6.05 19.04
C LEU A 180 -3.19 6.48 20.25
N PHE A 181 -2.83 6.16 21.51
CA PHE A 181 -3.71 6.44 22.66
C PHE A 181 -3.06 6.63 24.05
N SER A 182 -1.85 7.21 24.20
CA SER A 182 -1.44 7.62 25.56
C SER A 182 -2.11 8.96 25.94
N GLU A 183 -2.90 8.96 27.01
CA GLU A 183 -3.70 10.09 27.54
C GLU A 183 -2.90 11.36 27.92
N GLU A 184 -1.58 11.38 27.76
CA GLU A 184 -0.73 12.53 28.15
C GLU A 184 -0.64 13.65 27.09
N VAL A 185 -1.20 13.46 25.88
CA VAL A 185 -1.12 14.46 24.78
C VAL A 185 -2.48 15.05 24.38
N LEU A 186 -3.61 14.54 24.87
CA LEU A 186 -4.95 15.05 24.53
C LEU A 186 -5.51 16.10 25.51
N GLY A 187 -4.63 16.76 26.27
CA GLY A 187 -5.03 17.68 27.34
C GLY A 187 -5.42 19.10 26.92
N GLU A 188 -5.19 19.56 25.68
CA GLU A 188 -5.31 21.01 25.38
C GLU A 188 -5.99 21.42 24.06
N TRP A 189 -6.68 20.53 23.32
CA TRP A 189 -7.18 20.88 21.97
C TRP A 189 -8.67 20.64 21.70
N PHE A 190 -9.54 20.69 22.70
CA PHE A 190 -10.99 20.72 22.45
C PHE A 190 -11.70 21.88 23.16
N THR A 191 -11.72 23.03 22.48
CA THR A 191 -12.86 23.95 22.55
C THR A 191 -13.35 24.23 21.14
N GLY A 192 -14.51 23.67 20.78
CA GLY A 192 -15.17 24.00 19.52
C GLY A 192 -16.21 22.98 19.10
N HIS A 193 -17.40 23.03 19.71
CA HIS A 193 -18.59 22.32 19.21
C HIS A 193 -19.17 22.95 17.93
N GLY A 194 -19.76 22.10 17.08
CA GLY A 194 -20.88 22.40 16.17
C GLY A 194 -20.62 21.87 14.75
N LYS A 195 -21.56 21.27 14.02
CA LYS A 195 -23.00 20.96 14.17
C LYS A 195 -23.39 19.93 13.09
N GLU A 196 -24.59 19.38 13.28
CA GLU A 196 -25.48 18.55 12.44
C GLU A 196 -25.36 18.65 10.89
N ASP A 197 -25.40 17.46 10.28
CA ASP A 197 -26.09 17.00 9.06
C ASP A 197 -26.13 17.88 7.80
N GLU A 198 -25.40 17.46 6.77
CA GLU A 198 -25.79 17.65 5.37
C GLU A 198 -25.57 16.34 4.61
N SER A 199 -26.65 15.83 4.02
CA SER A 199 -26.65 14.82 2.97
C SER A 199 -25.49 15.01 1.99
N LEU A 200 -24.82 13.93 1.56
CA LEU A 200 -23.84 13.92 0.46
C LEU A 200 -24.42 14.61 -0.81
N GLU A 201 -24.35 15.93 -0.89
CA GLU A 201 -24.70 16.70 -2.09
C GLU A 201 -23.61 16.45 -3.13
N HIS A 202 -23.84 15.46 -4.00
CA HIS A 202 -23.16 15.20 -5.29
C HIS A 202 -21.83 15.94 -5.49
N GLN A 203 -20.81 15.55 -4.72
CA GLN A 203 -19.50 16.16 -4.76
C GLN A 203 -18.74 15.69 -6.02
N ALA A 204 -18.06 16.61 -6.69
CA ALA A 204 -17.20 16.28 -7.82
C ALA A 204 -15.92 15.61 -7.33
N PHE A 205 -15.39 14.68 -8.13
CA PHE A 205 -14.22 13.85 -7.78
C PHE A 205 -12.98 14.27 -8.55
N CYS A 206 -11.80 13.97 -7.99
CA CYS A 206 -10.54 14.20 -8.69
C CYS A 206 -10.48 13.40 -10.01
N ASN A 207 -9.91 14.00 -11.05
CA ASN A 207 -9.80 13.40 -12.39
C ASN A 207 -8.34 13.39 -12.85
N ALA A 208 -7.51 12.59 -12.16
CA ALA A 208 -6.08 12.49 -12.45
C ALA A 208 -5.81 12.25 -13.95
N PRO A 209 -4.82 12.95 -14.56
CA PRO A 209 -4.49 12.76 -15.96
C PRO A 209 -4.01 11.32 -16.24
N VAL A 210 -4.48 10.76 -17.36
CA VAL A 210 -4.00 9.45 -17.81
C VAL A 210 -2.61 9.61 -18.44
N VAL A 211 -1.58 9.17 -17.72
CA VAL A 211 -0.23 9.04 -18.26
C VAL A 211 0.01 7.61 -18.78
N PRO A 212 0.76 7.44 -19.88
CA PRO A 212 1.19 6.12 -20.33
C PRO A 212 1.97 5.39 -19.23
N GLU A 213 1.69 4.10 -19.02
CA GLU A 213 2.51 3.28 -18.14
C GLU A 213 3.86 3.00 -18.83
N ARG A 214 4.98 3.27 -18.15
CA ARG A 214 6.32 2.99 -18.69
C ARG A 214 6.45 1.53 -19.10
N PRO A 215 6.89 1.18 -20.31
CA PRO A 215 7.06 -0.23 -20.66
C PRO A 215 8.13 -0.85 -19.75
N LEU A 216 7.80 -1.97 -19.11
CA LEU A 216 8.77 -2.79 -18.37
C LEU A 216 9.13 -4.00 -19.24
N GLN A 217 10.27 -4.62 -18.96
CA GLN A 217 10.71 -5.85 -19.66
C GLN A 217 9.66 -6.96 -19.56
N GLU A 218 9.38 -7.68 -20.65
CA GLU A 218 8.26 -8.66 -20.72
C GLU A 218 8.31 -9.77 -19.66
N ASN A 219 9.50 -10.10 -19.16
CA ASN A 219 9.74 -11.14 -18.15
C ASN A 219 10.24 -10.57 -16.81
N ILE A 220 9.99 -9.28 -16.53
CA ILE A 220 10.37 -8.67 -15.26
C ILE A 220 9.68 -9.41 -14.10
N ASP A 221 10.41 -9.60 -13.00
CA ASP A 221 9.82 -10.14 -11.77
C ASP A 221 8.65 -9.25 -11.31
N PRO A 222 7.47 -9.80 -10.96
CA PRO A 222 6.30 -9.00 -10.58
C PRO A 222 6.53 -8.05 -9.39
N ASN A 223 7.40 -8.42 -8.44
CA ASN A 223 7.69 -7.60 -7.27
C ASN A 223 8.64 -6.46 -7.65
N ARG A 224 9.63 -6.77 -8.50
CA ARG A 224 10.47 -5.75 -9.13
C ARG A 224 9.63 -4.76 -9.92
N ALA A 225 8.69 -5.23 -10.74
CA ALA A 225 7.78 -4.37 -11.48
C ALA A 225 6.96 -3.46 -10.55
N PHE A 226 6.39 -4.00 -9.48
CA PHE A 226 5.65 -3.22 -8.48
C PHE A 226 6.53 -2.13 -7.84
N LEU A 227 7.72 -2.49 -7.36
CA LEU A 227 8.62 -1.54 -6.69
C LEU A 227 9.09 -0.42 -7.64
N VAL A 228 9.36 -0.74 -8.92
CA VAL A 228 9.62 0.27 -9.94
C VAL A 228 8.42 1.20 -10.10
N ARG A 229 7.21 0.67 -10.29
CA ARG A 229 5.98 1.49 -10.43
C ARG A 229 5.69 2.37 -9.22
N PHE A 230 5.95 1.86 -8.03
CA PHE A 230 5.62 2.54 -6.80
C PHE A 230 6.61 3.67 -6.49
N ASN A 231 7.88 3.48 -6.84
CA ASN A 231 8.93 4.46 -6.56
C ASN A 231 9.22 5.41 -7.73
N GLU A 232 8.98 5.01 -8.99
CA GLU A 232 9.36 5.80 -10.18
C GLU A 232 8.75 7.20 -10.21
N LYS A 233 7.58 7.38 -9.59
CA LYS A 233 6.88 8.65 -9.57
C LYS A 233 7.31 9.56 -8.41
N LYS A 234 7.99 9.03 -7.39
CA LYS A 234 8.35 9.79 -6.20
C LYS A 234 9.57 10.67 -6.46
N TRP A 235 9.63 11.81 -5.80
CA TRP A 235 10.80 12.68 -5.82
C TRP A 235 11.93 12.02 -5.02
N VAL A 236 13.20 12.31 -5.32
CA VAL A 236 14.27 11.98 -4.36
C VAL A 236 14.11 12.84 -3.11
N ASN A 237 14.45 12.30 -1.95
CA ASN A 237 14.34 13.04 -0.69
C ASN A 237 15.21 14.31 -0.72
N HIS A 238 14.84 15.32 0.08
CA HIS A 238 15.51 16.63 0.12
C HIS A 238 15.39 17.49 -1.15
N THR A 239 14.49 17.12 -2.06
CA THR A 239 14.15 17.97 -3.22
C THR A 239 13.43 19.22 -2.73
N VAL A 240 13.84 20.37 -3.30
CA VAL A 240 13.11 21.62 -3.18
C VAL A 240 12.13 21.68 -4.35
N LEU A 241 10.85 21.54 -4.06
CA LEU A 241 9.78 21.61 -5.07
C LEU A 241 9.27 23.03 -5.16
N HIS A 242 9.32 23.58 -6.36
CA HIS A 242 8.82 24.91 -6.64
C HIS A 242 7.38 24.82 -7.16
N TYR A 243 6.50 25.66 -6.61
CA TYR A 243 5.14 25.77 -7.09
C TYR A 243 4.80 27.19 -7.53
N CYS A 244 3.98 27.30 -8.58
CA CYS A 244 3.55 28.56 -9.16
C CYS A 244 2.05 28.56 -9.46
N PHE A 245 1.39 29.69 -9.25
CA PHE A 245 0.00 29.90 -9.65
C PHE A 245 -0.07 30.51 -11.05
N LEU A 246 -0.76 29.85 -11.97
CA LEU A 246 -0.93 30.33 -13.34
C LEU A 246 -2.12 31.30 -13.43
N ASP A 247 -1.83 32.53 -13.87
CA ASP A 247 -2.86 33.55 -14.11
C ASP A 247 -3.29 33.65 -15.58
N THR A 248 -2.65 32.88 -16.48
CA THR A 248 -2.95 32.83 -17.92
C THR A 248 -3.14 31.39 -18.39
N PRO A 249 -4.18 31.12 -19.21
CA PRO A 249 -5.29 32.00 -19.56
C PRO A 249 -6.12 32.44 -18.35
N ILE A 250 -6.90 33.51 -18.51
CA ILE A 250 -7.62 34.19 -17.40
C ILE A 250 -8.55 33.26 -16.62
N ASN A 251 -9.06 32.20 -17.26
CA ASN A 251 -9.92 31.21 -16.62
C ASN A 251 -9.16 30.27 -15.68
N TRP A 252 -7.83 30.28 -15.65
CA TRP A 252 -7.02 29.54 -14.67
C TRP A 252 -6.68 30.36 -13.44
N ARG A 253 -6.93 31.68 -13.48
CA ARG A 253 -6.59 32.59 -12.40
C ARG A 253 -7.44 32.30 -11.15
N GLY A 254 -6.76 31.95 -10.07
CA GLY A 254 -7.38 31.81 -8.74
C GLY A 254 -7.52 33.14 -8.02
N GLU A 255 -8.62 33.30 -7.27
CA GLU A 255 -8.75 34.39 -6.31
C GLU A 255 -7.77 34.22 -5.14
N ALA A 256 -7.47 35.32 -4.43
CA ALA A 256 -6.51 35.32 -3.32
C ALA A 256 -6.84 34.28 -2.23
N LYS A 257 -8.13 34.10 -1.90
CA LYS A 257 -8.57 33.10 -0.92
C LYS A 257 -8.32 31.66 -1.36
N GLN A 258 -8.42 31.38 -2.67
CA GLN A 258 -8.19 30.05 -3.23
C GLN A 258 -6.69 29.73 -3.23
N LYS A 259 -5.87 30.69 -3.69
CA LYS A 259 -4.40 30.58 -3.60
C LYS A 259 -3.93 30.39 -2.16
N GLN A 260 -4.57 31.08 -1.21
CA GLN A 260 -4.26 30.95 0.21
C GLN A 260 -4.57 29.54 0.76
N ALA A 261 -5.71 28.95 0.39
CA ALA A 261 -6.03 27.57 0.79
C ALA A 261 -4.99 26.56 0.28
N VAL A 262 -4.49 26.74 -0.95
CA VAL A 262 -3.41 25.90 -1.50
C VAL A 262 -2.10 26.08 -0.72
N ARG A 263 -1.74 27.33 -0.36
CA ARG A 263 -0.54 27.59 0.48
C ARG A 263 -0.66 26.94 1.84
N GLU A 264 -1.83 26.98 2.46
CA GLU A 264 -2.10 26.32 3.74
C GLU A 264 -1.95 24.80 3.62
N ALA A 265 -2.42 24.20 2.52
CA ALA A 265 -2.24 22.78 2.28
C ALA A 265 -0.76 22.40 2.06
N PHE A 266 0.03 23.20 1.33
CA PHE A 266 1.49 23.03 1.27
C PHE A 266 2.14 23.19 2.65
N ALA A 267 1.69 24.15 3.46
CA ALA A 267 2.20 24.35 4.81
C ALA A 267 1.88 23.15 5.73
N THR A 268 0.72 22.52 5.58
CA THR A 268 0.36 21.29 6.30
C THR A 268 1.33 20.15 5.97
N TRP A 269 1.56 19.87 4.68
CA TRP A 269 2.56 18.88 4.25
C TRP A 269 3.97 19.26 4.72
N LYS A 270 4.33 20.54 4.66
CA LYS A 270 5.64 21.03 5.09
C LYS A 270 5.87 20.93 6.59
N GLY A 271 4.79 21.02 7.39
CA GLY A 271 4.82 20.91 8.84
C GLY A 271 5.13 19.50 9.34
N LEU A 272 5.04 18.48 8.46
CA LEU A 272 5.46 17.14 8.78
C LEU A 272 6.99 17.06 8.90
N PRO A 273 7.55 16.12 9.69
CA PRO A 273 8.98 15.87 9.75
C PRO A 273 9.45 15.10 8.51
N ILE A 274 9.29 15.74 7.35
CA ILE A 274 9.71 15.24 6.04
C ILE A 274 10.89 16.04 5.46
N GLY A 275 11.66 15.40 4.59
CA GLY A 275 12.84 15.99 3.97
C GLY A 275 12.54 16.90 2.78
N LEU A 276 11.31 16.93 2.25
CA LEU A 276 10.95 17.82 1.14
C LEU A 276 10.80 19.28 1.57
N GLU A 277 11.14 20.18 0.67
CA GLU A 277 10.93 21.63 0.81
C GLU A 277 9.98 22.13 -0.28
N PHE A 278 9.20 23.17 0.02
CA PHE A 278 8.27 23.78 -0.94
C PHE A 278 8.53 25.28 -1.04
N VAL A 279 8.68 25.79 -2.25
CA VAL A 279 8.97 27.20 -2.51
C VAL A 279 7.99 27.75 -3.52
N GLU A 280 7.26 28.80 -3.15
CA GLU A 280 6.44 29.53 -4.12
C GLU A 280 7.31 30.40 -5.01
N VAL A 281 7.14 30.27 -6.33
CA VAL A 281 7.82 31.11 -7.32
C VAL A 281 6.80 31.84 -8.20
N ASN A 282 7.25 32.94 -8.80
CA ASN A 282 6.40 33.79 -9.64
C ASN A 282 6.55 33.48 -11.14
N ASP A 283 7.62 32.78 -11.53
CA ASP A 283 7.87 32.38 -12.91
C ASP A 283 7.48 30.90 -13.08
N PRO A 284 6.49 30.57 -13.93
CA PRO A 284 6.13 29.18 -14.22
C PRO A 284 7.29 28.31 -14.73
N SER A 285 8.30 28.92 -15.36
CA SER A 285 9.48 28.18 -15.85
C SER A 285 10.45 27.75 -14.75
N GLU A 286 10.28 28.26 -13.54
CA GLU A 286 11.03 27.85 -12.34
C GLU A 286 10.26 26.82 -11.51
N ALA A 287 9.06 26.39 -11.93
CA ALA A 287 8.17 25.56 -11.14
C ALA A 287 7.91 24.16 -11.72
N GLU A 288 8.11 23.12 -10.90
CA GLU A 288 7.65 21.76 -11.20
C GLU A 288 6.12 21.66 -11.05
N ILE A 289 5.56 22.31 -10.03
CA ILE A 289 4.12 22.30 -9.74
C ILE A 289 3.47 23.60 -10.22
N ARG A 290 2.59 23.52 -11.20
CA ARG A 290 1.98 24.69 -11.87
C ARG A 290 0.47 24.60 -11.77
N ILE A 291 -0.12 25.50 -10.99
CA ILE A 291 -1.46 25.36 -10.43
C ILE A 291 -2.42 26.33 -11.11
N GLY A 292 -3.50 25.79 -11.68
CA GLY A 292 -4.64 26.59 -12.16
C GLY A 292 -5.92 26.33 -11.38
N PHE A 293 -6.92 27.17 -11.64
CA PHE A 293 -8.24 27.15 -10.99
C PHE A 293 -9.38 27.10 -12.02
N GLU A 294 -9.18 26.37 -13.10
CA GLU A 294 -10.18 26.27 -14.16
C GLU A 294 -11.46 25.63 -13.66
N GLY A 295 -12.59 26.23 -14.01
CA GLY A 295 -13.92 25.71 -13.68
C GLY A 295 -14.38 26.02 -12.26
N LEU A 296 -13.62 26.80 -11.47
CA LEU A 296 -13.96 27.17 -10.09
C LEU A 296 -15.29 27.95 -9.98
N SER A 297 -15.67 28.71 -11.01
CA SER A 297 -16.95 29.43 -11.06
C SER A 297 -18.14 28.57 -11.50
N THR A 298 -17.87 27.41 -12.10
CA THR A 298 -18.88 26.51 -12.68
C THR A 298 -18.89 25.12 -12.03
N ASN A 299 -18.00 24.88 -11.06
CA ASN A 299 -17.71 23.57 -10.47
C ASN A 299 -17.51 22.46 -11.52
N SER A 300 -16.89 22.79 -12.66
CA SER A 300 -16.89 21.91 -13.84
C SER A 300 -15.51 21.62 -14.44
N GLY A 301 -14.43 22.18 -13.86
CA GLY A 301 -13.07 22.00 -14.38
C GLY A 301 -12.34 20.76 -13.85
N GLY A 302 -12.91 20.11 -12.83
CA GLY A 302 -12.29 19.01 -12.09
C GLY A 302 -11.10 19.48 -11.24
N SER A 303 -10.85 18.80 -10.13
CA SER A 303 -9.57 18.89 -9.43
C SER A 303 -8.69 17.72 -9.84
N TRP A 304 -7.40 17.96 -10.01
CA TRP A 304 -6.45 16.92 -10.39
C TRP A 304 -5.01 17.40 -10.23
N SER A 305 -4.09 16.46 -10.08
CA SER A 305 -2.65 16.66 -10.20
C SER A 305 -2.01 15.49 -10.94
N TYR A 306 -0.90 15.75 -11.64
CA TYR A 306 0.00 14.67 -12.03
C TYR A 306 0.64 14.03 -10.80
N VAL A 307 0.91 12.73 -10.88
CA VAL A 307 1.46 11.99 -9.74
C VAL A 307 2.98 12.14 -9.71
N GLY A 308 3.48 12.95 -8.78
CA GLY A 308 4.90 13.17 -8.55
C GLY A 308 5.67 13.64 -9.79
N ARG A 309 6.72 12.91 -10.18
CA ARG A 309 7.59 13.26 -11.32
C ARG A 309 6.88 13.26 -12.68
N ASP A 310 5.69 12.67 -12.79
CA ASP A 310 4.88 12.77 -14.01
C ASP A 310 4.67 14.24 -14.43
N ALA A 311 4.67 15.18 -13.47
CA ALA A 311 4.56 16.62 -13.70
C ALA A 311 5.72 17.21 -14.53
N ILE A 312 6.92 16.64 -14.45
CA ILE A 312 8.10 17.09 -15.21
C ILE A 312 8.39 16.18 -16.42
N ASP A 313 8.05 14.90 -16.32
CA ASP A 313 8.33 13.91 -17.37
C ASP A 313 7.38 14.06 -18.57
N TYR A 314 6.12 14.45 -18.33
CA TYR A 314 5.10 14.56 -19.37
C TYR A 314 4.69 16.00 -19.71
N VAL A 315 4.92 16.97 -18.82
CA VAL A 315 4.53 18.37 -19.04
C VAL A 315 5.76 19.25 -19.19
N THR A 316 6.36 19.18 -20.38
CA THR A 316 7.61 19.91 -20.70
C THR A 316 7.38 21.39 -21.02
N ASN A 317 6.14 21.80 -21.27
CA ASN A 317 5.81 23.21 -21.50
C ASN A 317 5.63 23.94 -20.15
N PRO A 318 6.48 24.93 -19.81
CA PRO A 318 6.39 25.62 -18.53
C PRO A 318 5.13 26.48 -18.37
N GLN A 319 4.35 26.69 -19.44
CA GLN A 319 3.09 27.44 -19.39
C GLN A 319 1.86 26.55 -19.17
N GLU A 320 2.03 25.23 -19.10
CA GLU A 320 0.93 24.29 -18.89
C GLU A 320 0.77 23.91 -17.41
N ARG A 321 -0.48 23.71 -16.98
CA ARG A 321 -0.79 23.26 -15.62
C ARG A 321 -0.27 21.84 -15.39
N THR A 322 0.25 21.60 -14.19
CA THR A 322 0.49 20.25 -13.66
C THR A 322 -0.45 19.91 -12.50
N MET A 323 -1.26 20.88 -12.08
CA MET A 323 -2.33 20.72 -11.10
C MET A 323 -3.47 21.70 -11.41
N ASN A 324 -4.71 21.29 -11.14
CA ASN A 324 -5.88 22.15 -11.23
C ASN A 324 -6.81 21.95 -10.03
N PHE A 325 -7.47 23.03 -9.63
CA PHE A 325 -8.57 23.00 -8.67
C PHE A 325 -9.86 23.48 -9.32
N GLY A 326 -10.89 22.64 -9.31
CA GLY A 326 -12.13 22.86 -10.05
C GLY A 326 -13.29 23.45 -9.25
N TRP A 327 -13.13 23.65 -7.93
CA TRP A 327 -14.19 24.11 -7.01
C TRP A 327 -13.62 24.91 -5.83
N ASP A 328 -14.51 25.44 -4.98
CA ASP A 328 -14.13 26.31 -3.86
C ASP A 328 -13.34 25.56 -2.76
N LEU A 329 -12.06 25.92 -2.61
CA LEU A 329 -11.13 25.35 -1.63
C LEU A 329 -11.30 25.91 -0.22
N THR A 330 -12.15 26.91 -0.03
CA THR A 330 -12.39 27.52 1.30
C THR A 330 -13.41 26.74 2.14
N THR A 331 -14.08 25.75 1.55
CA THR A 331 -14.95 24.79 2.24
C THR A 331 -14.13 23.70 2.93
N SER A 332 -14.73 22.89 3.81
CA SER A 332 -14.00 21.76 4.43
C SER A 332 -13.52 20.75 3.38
N TYR A 333 -14.44 20.31 2.51
CA TYR A 333 -14.11 19.42 1.41
C TYR A 333 -13.07 20.00 0.45
N GLY A 334 -13.16 21.31 0.18
CA GLY A 334 -12.21 22.03 -0.64
C GLY A 334 -10.79 22.05 -0.05
N ARG A 335 -10.66 22.22 1.27
CA ARG A 335 -9.35 22.14 1.94
C ARG A 335 -8.75 20.74 1.86
N ASP A 336 -9.56 19.70 2.06
CA ASP A 336 -9.11 18.31 1.93
C ASP A 336 -8.73 17.99 0.49
N THR A 337 -9.47 18.53 -0.49
CA THR A 337 -9.09 18.43 -1.92
C THR A 337 -7.70 19.03 -2.15
N ALA A 338 -7.38 20.19 -1.56
CA ALA A 338 -6.05 20.79 -1.70
C ALA A 338 -4.95 19.89 -1.13
N LEU A 339 -5.18 19.25 0.03
CA LEU A 339 -4.25 18.29 0.61
C LEU A 339 -4.08 17.05 -0.28
N HIS A 340 -5.18 16.52 -0.82
CA HIS A 340 -5.23 15.37 -1.71
C HIS A 340 -4.42 15.59 -3.00
N GLU A 341 -4.67 16.69 -3.71
CA GLU A 341 -3.96 16.98 -4.96
C GLU A 341 -2.47 17.24 -4.72
N ILE A 342 -2.11 17.85 -3.59
CA ILE A 342 -0.70 17.98 -3.21
C ILE A 342 -0.11 16.60 -2.89
N GLY A 343 -0.84 15.70 -2.24
CA GLY A 343 -0.43 14.31 -2.05
C GLY A 343 -0.11 13.60 -3.36
N HIS A 344 -0.92 13.80 -4.40
CA HIS A 344 -0.57 13.36 -5.75
C HIS A 344 0.72 13.99 -6.26
N ALA A 345 0.89 15.31 -6.12
CA ALA A 345 2.14 15.98 -6.51
C ALA A 345 3.37 15.48 -5.73
N LEU A 346 3.20 14.86 -4.57
CA LEU A 346 4.27 14.16 -3.83
C LEU A 346 4.51 12.72 -4.29
N GLY A 347 3.70 12.19 -5.20
CA GLY A 347 3.82 10.83 -5.74
C GLY A 347 3.00 9.78 -5.01
N PHE A 348 1.97 10.18 -4.24
CA PHE A 348 1.03 9.25 -3.61
C PHE A 348 -0.15 8.95 -4.55
N PRO A 349 -0.44 7.67 -4.85
CA PRO A 349 -1.61 7.29 -5.64
C PRO A 349 -2.89 7.32 -4.78
N HIS A 350 -4.04 7.08 -5.40
CA HIS A 350 -5.29 6.90 -4.67
C HIS A 350 -5.31 5.66 -3.77
N GLU A 351 -5.83 5.81 -2.56
CA GLU A 351 -5.89 4.73 -1.56
C GLU A 351 -6.92 3.66 -1.92
N HIS A 352 -8.04 4.02 -2.57
CA HIS A 352 -9.01 3.01 -3.03
C HIS A 352 -8.48 2.13 -4.17
N GLN A 353 -7.37 2.50 -4.80
CA GLN A 353 -6.66 1.70 -5.80
C GLN A 353 -5.58 0.81 -5.17
N ASN A 354 -5.31 0.97 -3.87
CA ASN A 354 -4.46 0.08 -3.09
C ASN A 354 -5.02 -1.35 -3.21
N PRO A 355 -4.23 -2.33 -3.70
CA PRO A 355 -4.70 -3.70 -3.80
C PRO A 355 -4.96 -4.34 -2.43
N LEU A 356 -4.37 -3.82 -1.36
CA LEU A 356 -4.62 -4.23 0.03
C LEU A 356 -5.89 -3.59 0.63
N ALA A 357 -6.56 -2.70 -0.11
CA ALA A 357 -7.80 -2.05 0.33
C ALA A 357 -8.94 -3.05 0.63
N GLY A 358 -8.88 -4.26 0.06
CA GLY A 358 -9.98 -5.23 0.15
C GLY A 358 -11.28 -4.79 -0.56
N ILE A 359 -11.25 -3.63 -1.23
CA ILE A 359 -12.39 -3.06 -1.93
C ILE A 359 -12.75 -3.89 -3.16
N VAL A 360 -13.95 -4.45 -3.14
CA VAL A 360 -14.61 -5.05 -4.30
C VAL A 360 -15.72 -4.12 -4.73
N TRP A 361 -15.65 -3.61 -5.96
CA TRP A 361 -16.62 -2.67 -6.51
C TRP A 361 -17.86 -3.39 -7.06
N ASP A 362 -19.04 -2.77 -6.92
CA ASP A 362 -20.12 -2.95 -7.88
C ASP A 362 -19.80 -2.07 -9.10
N GLU A 363 -19.02 -2.63 -10.04
CA GLU A 363 -18.49 -1.86 -11.17
C GLU A 363 -19.59 -1.18 -12.00
N GLU A 364 -20.77 -1.79 -12.16
CA GLU A 364 -21.88 -1.20 -12.91
C GLU A 364 -22.52 -0.04 -12.15
N ALA A 365 -22.65 -0.14 -10.83
CA ALA A 365 -23.07 0.98 -10.00
C ALA A 365 -22.05 2.13 -10.06
N VAL A 366 -20.76 1.81 -9.98
CA VAL A 366 -19.67 2.79 -10.12
C VAL A 366 -19.72 3.48 -11.49
N TYR A 367 -19.76 2.73 -12.61
CA TYR A 367 -19.87 3.35 -13.94
C TYR A 367 -21.10 4.24 -14.07
N ARG A 368 -22.25 3.84 -13.54
CA ARG A 368 -23.49 4.63 -13.60
C ARG A 368 -23.39 5.91 -12.80
N THR A 369 -22.84 5.84 -11.59
CA THR A 369 -22.69 7.00 -10.70
C THR A 369 -21.76 8.04 -11.30
N PHE A 370 -20.58 7.62 -11.78
CA PHE A 370 -19.60 8.56 -12.34
C PHE A 370 -19.92 9.03 -13.77
N ALA A 371 -20.81 8.33 -14.50
CA ALA A 371 -21.34 8.82 -15.77
C ALA A 371 -22.42 9.91 -15.59
N ALA A 372 -22.98 10.06 -14.39
CA ALA A 372 -23.92 11.12 -14.08
C ALA A 372 -23.19 12.46 -13.78
N PRO A 373 -23.89 13.60 -13.87
CA PRO A 373 -23.37 14.85 -13.34
C PRO A 373 -23.01 14.76 -11.84
N PRO A 374 -21.98 15.49 -11.38
CA PRO A 374 -21.21 16.48 -12.13
C PRO A 374 -20.08 15.90 -13.00
N ASN A 375 -19.66 14.66 -12.77
CA ASN A 375 -18.49 14.06 -13.41
C ASN A 375 -18.66 13.84 -14.92
N ASN A 376 -19.80 13.27 -15.33
CA ASN A 376 -20.08 12.91 -16.73
C ASN A 376 -18.95 12.09 -17.38
N TRP A 377 -18.30 11.20 -16.63
CA TRP A 377 -17.13 10.47 -17.10
C TRP A 377 -17.50 9.31 -18.04
N PRO A 378 -16.74 9.10 -19.12
CA PRO A 378 -16.81 7.86 -19.86
C PRO A 378 -16.25 6.72 -19.01
N ARG A 379 -16.71 5.49 -19.28
CA ARG A 379 -16.28 4.29 -18.54
C ARG A 379 -14.76 4.15 -18.40
N GLN A 380 -13.99 4.49 -19.44
CA GLN A 380 -12.53 4.39 -19.39
C GLN A 380 -11.92 5.29 -18.32
N THR A 381 -12.41 6.52 -18.17
CA THR A 381 -11.98 7.46 -17.13
C THR A 381 -12.36 6.94 -15.74
N THR A 382 -13.59 6.46 -15.57
CA THR A 382 -14.03 5.83 -14.31
C THR A 382 -13.20 4.60 -13.96
N TYR A 383 -12.87 3.76 -14.94
CA TYR A 383 -12.02 2.60 -14.73
C TYR A 383 -10.64 3.03 -14.25
N HIS A 384 -10.02 4.00 -14.93
CA HIS A 384 -8.68 4.48 -14.60
C HIS A 384 -8.60 5.11 -13.21
N ASN A 385 -9.56 5.97 -12.85
CA ASN A 385 -9.53 6.74 -11.61
C ASN A 385 -10.10 5.99 -10.40
N ILE A 386 -11.06 5.07 -10.60
CA ILE A 386 -11.81 4.43 -9.51
C ILE A 386 -11.54 2.92 -9.43
N ILE A 387 -11.79 2.19 -10.51
CA ILE A 387 -11.90 0.72 -10.44
C ILE A 387 -10.53 0.04 -10.51
N ARG A 388 -9.63 0.54 -11.37
CA ARG A 388 -8.31 -0.04 -11.61
C ARG A 388 -7.56 -0.14 -10.28
N LYS A 389 -7.11 -1.33 -9.93
CA LYS A 389 -6.17 -1.55 -8.83
C LYS A 389 -4.74 -1.37 -9.34
N ILE A 390 -3.88 -0.80 -8.50
CA ILE A 390 -2.45 -0.85 -8.73
C ILE A 390 -2.00 -2.30 -8.47
N SER A 391 -1.14 -2.84 -9.32
CA SER A 391 -0.83 -4.28 -9.33
C SER A 391 -0.26 -4.74 -7.99
N ALA A 392 -0.99 -5.62 -7.29
CA ALA A 392 -0.47 -6.30 -6.11
C ALA A 392 0.50 -7.39 -6.55
N ASN A 393 1.78 -7.33 -6.16
CA ASN A 393 2.52 -8.53 -5.77
C ASN A 393 3.78 -8.19 -4.94
N LEU A 394 3.76 -8.79 -3.74
CA LEU A 394 4.75 -8.97 -2.66
C LEU A 394 5.58 -7.76 -2.18
N VAL A 395 5.15 -7.34 -0.98
CA VAL A 395 5.83 -6.60 0.10
C VAL A 395 5.68 -5.07 0.08
N GLU A 396 5.11 -4.57 1.19
CA GLU A 396 5.15 -3.19 1.70
C GLU A 396 4.35 -2.09 0.98
N GLY A 397 3.05 -2.31 0.80
CA GLY A 397 2.06 -1.22 0.87
C GLY A 397 1.49 -1.12 2.29
N SER A 398 1.04 0.07 2.71
CA SER A 398 0.22 0.24 3.92
C SER A 398 -1.03 -0.64 3.85
N ALA A 399 -1.50 -1.12 5.01
CA ALA A 399 -2.84 -1.70 5.09
C ALA A 399 -3.87 -0.64 4.71
N TRP A 400 -5.04 -1.06 4.22
CA TRP A 400 -6.10 -0.13 3.83
C TRP A 400 -6.35 0.96 4.87
N ASP A 401 -6.14 2.21 4.48
CA ASP A 401 -6.55 3.35 5.30
C ASP A 401 -7.85 3.97 4.77
N LYS A 402 -8.96 3.68 5.45
CA LYS A 402 -10.26 4.24 5.11
C LYS A 402 -10.33 5.77 5.29
N ASP A 403 -9.43 6.33 6.10
CA ASP A 403 -9.37 7.74 6.49
C ASP A 403 -8.23 8.48 5.78
N SER A 404 -7.49 7.82 4.89
CA SER A 404 -6.44 8.47 4.11
C SER A 404 -6.99 9.66 3.32
N ILE A 405 -6.23 10.76 3.32
CA ILE A 405 -6.53 11.92 2.48
C ILE A 405 -6.53 11.53 0.99
N MET A 406 -5.83 10.46 0.61
CA MET A 406 -5.75 9.94 -0.76
C MET A 406 -6.95 9.04 -1.11
N HIS A 407 -7.89 8.85 -0.20
CA HIS A 407 -9.12 8.10 -0.43
C HIS A 407 -10.25 9.02 -0.91
N TYR A 408 -11.02 8.58 -1.91
CA TYR A 408 -12.23 9.30 -2.31
C TYR A 408 -13.40 9.03 -1.36
N GLN A 409 -14.33 9.98 -1.30
CA GLN A 409 -15.62 9.81 -0.62
C GLN A 409 -16.58 9.01 -1.49
N PHE A 410 -16.90 7.76 -1.14
CA PHE A 410 -17.84 6.96 -1.92
C PHE A 410 -19.23 6.92 -1.27
N PRO A 411 -20.31 7.26 -1.99
CA PRO A 411 -21.65 7.02 -1.48
C PRO A 411 -21.89 5.50 -1.29
N GLY A 412 -22.85 5.16 -0.43
CA GLY A 412 -23.26 3.77 -0.24
C GLY A 412 -23.80 3.15 -1.53
N GLY A 413 -23.62 1.83 -1.68
CA GLY A 413 -24.09 1.08 -2.86
C GLY A 413 -23.09 0.95 -3.99
N LEU A 414 -21.86 1.45 -3.82
CA LEU A 414 -20.77 1.27 -4.79
C LEU A 414 -19.79 0.15 -4.42
N ILE A 415 -19.69 -0.16 -3.12
CA ILE A 415 -18.68 -1.07 -2.57
C ILE A 415 -19.40 -2.34 -2.09
N ILE A 416 -19.04 -3.50 -2.64
CA ILE A 416 -19.58 -4.81 -2.25
C ILE A 416 -18.84 -5.37 -1.03
N SER A 417 -17.56 -5.03 -0.89
CA SER A 417 -16.69 -5.46 0.21
C SER A 417 -15.66 -4.36 0.42
N PRO A 418 -15.25 -4.04 1.65
CA PRO A 418 -15.60 -4.71 2.92
C PRO A 418 -17.04 -4.46 3.38
N SER A 419 -17.56 -5.35 4.24
CA SER A 419 -18.94 -5.29 4.73
C SER A 419 -19.20 -4.05 5.57
N GLY A 420 -20.40 -3.47 5.43
CA GLY A 420 -20.82 -2.18 5.96
C GLY A 420 -21.04 -1.15 4.84
N TYR A 421 -20.17 -1.15 3.83
CA TYR A 421 -20.19 -0.17 2.73
C TYR A 421 -21.10 -0.55 1.56
N GLU A 422 -21.78 -1.70 1.62
CA GLU A 422 -22.83 -2.05 0.65
C GLU A 422 -23.98 -1.06 0.69
N THR A 423 -24.22 -0.43 1.83
CA THR A 423 -25.29 0.56 2.01
C THR A 423 -24.83 1.85 2.68
N GLN A 424 -23.74 1.82 3.45
CA GLN A 424 -23.21 3.03 4.11
C GLN A 424 -22.19 3.73 3.23
N PRO A 425 -22.10 5.07 3.30
CA PRO A 425 -21.05 5.79 2.61
C PRO A 425 -19.68 5.54 3.26
N LEU A 426 -18.63 5.63 2.45
CA LEU A 426 -17.25 5.68 2.87
C LEU A 426 -16.77 7.12 2.77
N ILE A 427 -16.62 7.77 3.91
CA ILE A 427 -16.19 9.17 4.01
C ILE A 427 -14.94 9.18 4.90
N PRO A 428 -13.76 9.53 4.36
CA PRO A 428 -12.56 9.72 5.17
C PRO A 428 -12.75 10.85 6.17
N GLU A 429 -12.12 10.73 7.34
CA GLU A 429 -11.99 11.85 8.27
C GLU A 429 -11.21 13.01 7.63
N ALA A 430 -11.49 14.24 8.07
CA ALA A 430 -10.86 15.43 7.48
C ALA A 430 -9.36 15.52 7.82
N GLY A 431 -8.56 15.99 6.85
CA GLY A 431 -7.11 16.16 6.99
C GLY A 431 -6.28 14.90 6.71
N LEU A 432 -4.99 14.95 7.09
CA LEU A 432 -4.06 13.83 6.91
C LEU A 432 -4.29 12.78 7.99
N SER A 433 -4.46 11.53 7.58
CA SER A 433 -4.51 10.38 8.49
C SER A 433 -3.14 10.11 9.11
N PRO A 434 -3.08 9.35 10.23
CA PRO A 434 -1.81 8.85 10.75
C PRO A 434 -0.99 8.04 9.72
N THR A 435 -1.65 7.28 8.84
CA THR A 435 -0.96 6.48 7.81
C THR A 435 -0.35 7.38 6.74
N ASP A 436 -1.07 8.41 6.27
CA ASP A 436 -0.54 9.38 5.30
C ASP A 436 0.75 10.03 5.83
N ILE A 437 0.75 10.40 7.12
CA ILE A 437 1.90 11.03 7.77
C ILE A 437 3.08 10.05 7.85
N GLU A 438 2.85 8.80 8.27
CA GLU A 438 3.93 7.81 8.36
C GLU A 438 4.47 7.41 6.99
N GLU A 439 3.62 7.27 5.97
CA GLU A 439 4.07 7.00 4.61
C GLU A 439 4.90 8.16 4.06
N ALA A 440 4.48 9.40 4.27
CA ALA A 440 5.26 10.57 3.88
C ALA A 440 6.62 10.65 4.57
N LYS A 441 6.67 10.38 5.88
CA LYS A 441 7.92 10.30 6.65
C LYS A 441 8.82 9.16 6.20
N ARG A 442 8.23 8.03 5.80
CA ARG A 442 8.97 6.87 5.31
C ARG A 442 9.64 7.18 3.98
N PHE A 443 8.93 7.79 3.03
CA PHE A 443 9.47 8.11 1.71
C PHE A 443 10.36 9.34 1.69
N TYR A 444 10.07 10.30 2.57
CA TYR A 444 10.76 11.58 2.63
C TYR A 444 11.23 11.85 4.06
N PRO A 445 12.15 11.07 4.64
CA PRO A 445 12.54 11.28 6.03
C PRO A 445 13.23 12.64 6.24
N ALA A 446 12.91 13.35 7.31
CA ALA A 446 13.60 14.60 7.69
C ALA A 446 15.06 14.42 8.16
N LYS A 447 15.58 13.20 8.20
CA LYS A 447 16.97 12.94 8.63
C LYS A 447 17.92 13.79 7.81
N THR A 448 18.83 14.50 8.46
CA THR A 448 19.92 15.19 7.78
C THR A 448 20.71 14.17 6.97
N PRO A 449 20.96 14.42 5.67
CA PRO A 449 21.67 13.46 4.86
C PRO A 449 23.06 13.21 5.43
N ASN A 450 23.42 11.94 5.61
CA ASN A 450 24.80 11.60 5.89
C ASN A 450 25.57 11.69 4.57
N HIS A 451 26.10 12.88 4.28
CA HIS A 451 26.77 13.16 3.03
C HIS A 451 28.12 12.43 2.95
N LEU A 452 28.11 11.24 2.36
CA LEU A 452 29.33 10.51 2.05
C LEU A 452 30.09 11.26 0.97
N GLN A 453 31.40 11.47 1.13
CA GLN A 453 32.18 12.11 0.07
C GLN A 453 32.41 11.11 -1.06
N LEU A 454 31.93 11.43 -2.26
CA LEU A 454 32.20 10.64 -3.46
C LEU A 454 33.43 11.20 -4.18
N GLN A 455 34.45 10.36 -4.34
CA GLN A 455 35.75 10.75 -4.90
C GLN A 455 35.93 10.13 -6.29
N PRO A 456 36.59 10.83 -7.23
CA PRO A 456 36.88 10.27 -8.54
C PRO A 456 37.65 8.94 -8.43
N TYR A 457 37.26 7.95 -9.21
CA TYR A 457 37.86 6.61 -9.30
C TYR A 457 37.75 5.73 -8.04
N LEU A 458 36.94 6.14 -7.05
CA LEU A 458 36.58 5.31 -5.90
C LEU A 458 35.09 4.96 -5.93
N SER A 459 34.79 3.67 -5.93
CA SER A 459 33.42 3.17 -5.87
C SER A 459 32.86 3.29 -4.45
N ALA A 460 31.65 3.85 -4.30
CA ALA A 460 30.92 3.84 -3.04
C ALA A 460 29.83 2.76 -3.07
N ILE A 461 29.82 1.86 -2.09
CA ILE A 461 28.85 0.76 -2.04
C ILE A 461 27.44 1.32 -1.79
N ILE A 462 26.46 0.78 -2.52
CA ILE A 462 25.04 0.98 -2.26
C ILE A 462 24.57 -0.21 -1.40
N ASP A 463 24.30 0.04 -0.13
CA ASP A 463 23.86 -0.94 0.87
C ASP A 463 22.72 -0.32 1.69
N VAL A 464 21.58 -0.15 1.03
CA VAL A 464 20.34 0.42 1.57
C VAL A 464 19.16 -0.39 1.08
N ASP A 465 18.04 -0.36 1.79
CA ASP A 465 16.83 -1.09 1.41
C ASP A 465 16.06 -0.39 0.27
N PRO A 466 15.21 -1.10 -0.51
CA PRO A 466 14.35 -0.47 -1.50
C PRO A 466 13.50 0.67 -0.91
N GLY A 467 13.46 1.81 -1.60
CA GLY A 467 12.83 3.05 -1.13
C GLY A 467 13.75 3.96 -0.31
N GLU A 468 14.85 3.44 0.23
CA GLU A 468 15.87 4.24 0.92
C GLU A 468 16.80 4.97 -0.07
N GLN A 469 17.56 5.93 0.48
CA GLN A 469 18.40 6.83 -0.30
C GLN A 469 19.78 7.01 0.33
N LEU A 470 20.79 7.15 -0.54
CA LEU A 470 22.13 7.59 -0.20
C LEU A 470 22.38 8.99 -0.78
N ASP A 471 22.98 9.85 0.04
CA ASP A 471 23.36 11.20 -0.32
C ASP A 471 24.88 11.32 -0.34
N PHE A 472 25.41 11.73 -1.48
CA PHE A 472 26.84 11.94 -1.68
C PHE A 472 27.15 13.42 -1.88
N THR A 473 28.24 13.90 -1.31
CA THR A 473 28.84 15.19 -1.66
C THR A 473 29.95 15.00 -2.67
N ILE A 474 29.91 15.76 -3.75
CA ILE A 474 30.95 15.83 -4.77
C ILE A 474 31.56 17.23 -4.75
N ARG A 475 32.89 17.29 -4.60
CA ARG A 475 33.68 18.53 -4.70
C ARG A 475 34.76 18.30 -5.76
N PRO A 476 34.53 18.70 -7.02
CA PRO A 476 35.45 18.39 -8.11
C PRO A 476 36.79 19.12 -7.94
N GLU A 477 37.90 18.42 -8.08
CA GLU A 477 39.24 19.00 -8.00
C GLU A 477 39.63 19.80 -9.26
N GLN A 478 38.95 19.52 -10.38
CA GLN A 478 39.17 20.12 -11.69
C GLN A 478 37.84 20.39 -12.40
N THR A 479 37.74 21.51 -13.12
CA THR A 479 36.59 21.79 -13.97
C THR A 479 36.65 20.95 -15.24
N ARG A 480 35.82 19.91 -15.34
CA ARG A 480 35.73 19.03 -16.51
C ARG A 480 34.39 18.31 -16.55
N ARG A 481 34.19 17.52 -17.60
CA ARG A 481 33.09 16.57 -17.68
C ARG A 481 33.44 15.34 -16.84
N TYR A 482 32.48 14.92 -16.02
CA TYR A 482 32.55 13.71 -15.22
C TYR A 482 31.40 12.78 -15.62
N THR A 483 31.61 11.49 -15.41
CA THR A 483 30.53 10.48 -15.48
C THR A 483 30.27 9.95 -14.08
N ILE A 484 28.99 9.87 -13.72
CA ILE A 484 28.50 9.22 -12.52
C ILE A 484 27.59 8.09 -12.99
N GLU A 485 27.82 6.87 -12.51
CA GLU A 485 27.08 5.68 -12.93
C GLU A 485 26.85 4.76 -11.73
N THR A 486 25.68 4.14 -11.63
CA THR A 486 25.52 2.98 -10.74
C THR A 486 26.08 1.74 -11.43
N ILE A 487 26.56 0.75 -10.67
CA ILE A 487 26.99 -0.54 -11.22
C ILE A 487 26.46 -1.65 -10.33
N GLY A 488 26.15 -2.79 -10.93
CA GLY A 488 25.59 -3.97 -10.27
C GLY A 488 24.19 -4.30 -10.76
N ASP A 489 23.54 -5.24 -10.07
CA ASP A 489 22.17 -5.68 -10.36
C ASP A 489 21.18 -4.92 -9.48
N LEU A 490 21.11 -3.60 -9.69
CA LEU A 490 20.26 -2.66 -8.94
C LEU A 490 19.37 -1.88 -9.91
N ASP A 491 18.14 -1.57 -9.50
CA ASP A 491 17.35 -0.51 -10.14
C ASP A 491 17.42 0.75 -9.27
N THR A 492 17.88 1.86 -9.84
CA THR A 492 18.14 3.11 -9.10
C THR A 492 17.68 4.34 -9.89
N VAL A 493 17.28 5.37 -9.15
CA VAL A 493 17.27 6.74 -9.67
C VAL A 493 18.45 7.50 -9.08
N MET A 494 19.16 8.20 -9.94
CA MET A 494 20.18 9.17 -9.55
C MET A 494 19.71 10.57 -9.91
N VAL A 495 19.87 11.50 -8.99
CA VAL A 495 19.62 12.92 -9.24
C VAL A 495 20.78 13.73 -8.70
N LEU A 496 21.34 14.57 -9.56
CA LEU A 496 22.47 15.43 -9.29
C LEU A 496 21.98 16.86 -9.09
N PHE A 497 22.44 17.48 -8.00
CA PHE A 497 22.15 18.86 -7.65
C PHE A 497 23.44 19.67 -7.54
N GLU A 498 23.37 20.96 -7.88
CA GLU A 498 24.39 21.95 -7.58
C GLU A 498 23.97 22.79 -6.37
N ASP A 499 24.91 23.03 -5.45
CA ASP A 499 24.72 23.96 -4.34
C ASP A 499 24.93 25.39 -4.81
N ILE A 500 23.84 26.15 -4.92
CA ILE A 500 23.85 27.57 -5.27
C ILE A 500 23.44 28.35 -4.03
N ASN A 501 24.43 28.92 -3.33
CA ASN A 501 24.24 29.74 -2.13
C ASN A 501 23.48 29.05 -0.99
N GLY A 502 23.67 27.73 -0.81
CA GLY A 502 22.97 26.94 0.20
C GLY A 502 21.67 26.30 -0.29
N THR A 503 21.27 26.58 -1.54
CA THR A 503 20.10 25.97 -2.17
C THR A 503 20.53 24.86 -3.12
N SER A 504 19.96 23.67 -2.96
CA SER A 504 20.22 22.50 -3.81
C SER A 504 19.37 22.62 -5.09
N THR A 505 19.98 23.08 -6.19
CA THR A 505 19.31 23.26 -7.49
C THR A 505 19.53 22.01 -8.37
N HIS A 506 18.46 21.48 -8.96
CA HIS A 506 18.53 20.32 -9.84
C HIS A 506 19.44 20.61 -11.05
N LEU A 507 20.36 19.70 -11.34
CA LEU A 507 21.30 19.80 -12.46
C LEU A 507 21.01 18.75 -13.54
N ASP A 508 20.86 17.48 -13.16
CA ASP A 508 20.60 16.37 -14.07
C ASP A 508 20.06 15.16 -13.29
N GLY A 509 19.40 14.24 -13.97
CA GLY A 509 18.84 13.04 -13.36
C GLY A 509 18.71 11.92 -14.37
N ASP A 510 18.92 10.69 -13.91
CA ASP A 510 18.72 9.49 -14.74
C ASP A 510 18.14 8.36 -13.91
N ASP A 511 17.25 7.59 -14.53
CA ASP A 511 16.84 6.29 -14.02
C ASP A 511 17.06 5.25 -15.12
N ASP A 512 17.43 4.04 -14.71
CA ASP A 512 17.86 2.95 -15.59
C ASP A 512 16.83 2.44 -16.62
N SER A 513 15.66 3.06 -16.75
CA SER A 513 14.70 2.66 -17.77
C SER A 513 13.84 1.46 -17.36
N GLY A 514 14.21 0.73 -16.30
CA GLY A 514 13.60 -0.55 -15.92
C GLY A 514 14.03 -1.70 -16.84
N PHE A 515 15.20 -1.55 -17.48
CA PHE A 515 15.74 -2.48 -18.48
C PHE A 515 17.17 -2.94 -18.13
N ASP A 516 17.38 -3.59 -16.97
CA ASP A 516 18.68 -4.17 -16.54
C ASP A 516 19.91 -3.28 -16.82
N ARG A 517 19.71 -1.96 -16.82
CA ARG A 517 20.74 -0.95 -17.03
C ARG A 517 21.03 -0.32 -15.68
N ASN A 518 22.10 0.46 -15.65
CA ASN A 518 22.38 1.31 -14.51
C ASN A 518 22.11 2.76 -14.89
N ALA A 519 21.66 3.55 -13.91
CA ALA A 519 21.51 4.98 -14.08
C ALA A 519 22.89 5.61 -14.35
N ARG A 520 22.93 6.61 -15.24
CA ARG A 520 24.15 7.27 -15.67
C ARG A 520 23.94 8.75 -15.98
N ILE A 521 24.67 9.60 -15.26
CA ILE A 521 24.69 11.05 -15.45
C ILE A 521 26.05 11.47 -16.04
N THR A 522 26.03 12.35 -17.05
CA THR A 522 27.25 12.93 -17.62
C THR A 522 27.18 14.46 -17.59
N ALA A 523 27.78 15.05 -16.55
CA ALA A 523 27.71 16.49 -16.31
C ALA A 523 29.09 17.17 -16.31
N ARG A 524 29.14 18.45 -16.66
CA ARG A 524 30.34 19.28 -16.49
C ARG A 524 30.30 19.92 -15.11
N LEU A 525 31.19 19.50 -14.22
CA LEU A 525 31.28 20.03 -12.85
C LEU A 525 32.39 21.07 -12.75
N THR A 526 32.16 22.12 -11.98
CA THR A 526 33.09 23.26 -11.84
C THR A 526 33.86 23.18 -10.53
N LYS A 527 35.18 23.28 -10.61
CA LYS A 527 36.07 23.33 -9.44
C LYS A 527 35.67 24.47 -8.51
N GLY A 528 35.52 24.17 -7.23
CA GLY A 528 35.14 25.13 -6.19
C GLY A 528 33.65 25.12 -5.86
N ASN A 529 32.81 24.56 -6.73
CA ASN A 529 31.39 24.35 -6.46
C ASN A 529 31.20 23.05 -5.66
N THR A 530 30.06 22.95 -4.98
CA THR A 530 29.64 21.74 -4.25
C THR A 530 28.44 21.15 -4.97
N TYR A 531 28.42 19.83 -5.11
CA TYR A 531 27.32 19.11 -5.73
C TYR A 531 26.83 18.01 -4.80
N TYR A 532 25.53 17.72 -4.85
CA TYR A 532 24.91 16.65 -4.10
C TYR A 532 24.35 15.62 -5.07
N LEU A 533 24.82 14.38 -4.99
CA LEU A 533 24.26 13.27 -5.73
C LEU A 533 23.37 12.47 -4.79
N ARG A 534 22.11 12.32 -5.16
CA ARG A 534 21.14 11.51 -4.41
C ARG A 534 20.84 10.27 -5.22
N VAL A 535 21.00 9.11 -4.59
CA VAL A 535 20.78 7.81 -5.20
C VAL A 535 19.72 7.09 -4.39
N ARG A 536 18.54 6.89 -4.97
CA ARG A 536 17.48 6.09 -4.35
C ARG A 536 17.42 4.73 -5.01
N LEU A 537 17.34 3.69 -4.17
CA LEU A 537 17.18 2.31 -4.63
C LEU A 537 15.69 2.04 -4.87
N TYR A 538 15.34 1.62 -6.09
CA TYR A 538 14.00 1.14 -6.40
C TYR A 538 13.89 -0.37 -6.13
N TYR A 539 14.92 -1.14 -6.47
CA TYR A 539 14.97 -2.59 -6.26
C TYR A 539 16.41 -3.10 -6.23
N ALA A 540 16.67 -4.14 -5.43
CA ALA A 540 17.90 -4.93 -5.49
C ALA A 540 17.55 -6.42 -5.57
N SER A 541 18.26 -7.18 -6.41
CA SER A 541 18.14 -8.63 -6.44
C SER A 541 18.65 -9.25 -5.12
N ALA A 542 18.22 -10.48 -4.79
CA ALA A 542 18.55 -11.15 -3.52
C ALA A 542 20.07 -11.34 -3.25
N SER A 543 20.92 -11.10 -4.25
CA SER A 543 22.40 -11.08 -4.14
C SER A 543 23.04 -9.71 -4.44
N GLY A 544 22.26 -8.70 -4.80
CA GLY A 544 22.71 -7.48 -5.45
C GLY A 544 23.44 -6.52 -4.53
N LYS A 545 24.78 -6.58 -4.54
CA LYS A 545 25.62 -5.45 -4.14
C LYS A 545 25.89 -4.61 -5.37
N GLY A 546 25.58 -3.32 -5.30
CA GLY A 546 26.03 -2.38 -6.31
C GLY A 546 26.84 -1.24 -5.72
N ALA A 547 27.30 -0.35 -6.58
CA ALA A 547 28.09 0.80 -6.18
C ALA A 547 27.80 1.99 -7.08
N VAL A 548 28.03 3.19 -6.56
CA VAL A 548 28.17 4.40 -7.35
C VAL A 548 29.63 4.55 -7.74
N VAL A 549 29.89 4.76 -9.02
CA VAL A 549 31.20 5.07 -9.58
C VAL A 549 31.19 6.46 -10.19
N PHE A 550 32.27 7.20 -9.97
CA PHE A 550 32.44 8.60 -10.40
C PHE A 550 33.83 8.78 -11.02
N TRP A 551 33.95 9.27 -12.26
CA TRP A 551 35.24 9.45 -12.92
C TRP A 551 35.30 10.58 -13.95
#